data_AF-A0A7J2IW83-F1
#
_entry.id   AF-A0A7J2IW83-F1
#
_cell.length_a   1.000
_cell.length_b   1.000
_cell.length_c   1.000
_cell.angle_alpha   90.00
_cell.angle_beta   90.00
_cell.angle_gamma   90.00
#
_symmetry.space_group_name_H-M   'P 1'
#
loop_
_entity.id
_entity.type
_entity.pdbx_description
1 polymer ?
#
loop_
_entity_poly.entity_id
_entity_poly.type
_entity_poly.pdbx_seq_one_letter_code
_entity_poly.pdbx_strand_id
1 'polypeptide(L)'
;RKIGELREKYGDIMVYGDFLASVVDAYAEEYGEEPSIWDVEEAIKHLEKERIIAGVFTLSSGARIIRLSPEGFGKDELKVLEIASTRSPPQLTIEELAVEADWPVAKARAVLEALEKAGIARHVPGSYAGEQDKWYFPGLEKHGEVKQD
;
A
#
# COMPACT_ATOMS: atom_id res chain seq x y z
N ARG A 1 -17.43 2.94 6.97
CA ARG A 1 -16.68 3.04 8.24
C ARG A 1 -15.35 2.30 8.14
N LYS A 2 -15.35 0.99 7.83
CA LYS A 2 -14.14 0.15 7.73
C LYS A 2 -13.06 0.60 6.74
N ILE A 3 -13.41 1.06 5.52
CA ILE A 3 -12.41 1.59 4.57
C ILE A 3 -11.61 2.76 5.16
N GLY A 4 -12.25 3.62 5.96
CA GLY A 4 -11.56 4.72 6.63
C GLY A 4 -10.52 4.22 7.64
N GLU A 5 -10.89 3.23 8.46
CA GLU A 5 -9.98 2.61 9.45
C GLU A 5 -8.80 1.89 8.77
N LEU A 6 -9.05 1.19 7.65
CA LEU A 6 -8.00 0.53 6.87
C LEU A 6 -7.03 1.56 6.28
N ARG A 7 -7.54 2.67 5.73
CA ARG A 7 -6.71 3.76 5.19
C ARG A 7 -5.85 4.41 6.26
N GLU A 8 -6.38 4.58 7.47
CA GLU A 8 -5.62 5.12 8.59
C GLU A 8 -4.49 4.17 9.01
N LYS A 9 -4.80 2.86 9.10
CA LYS A 9 -3.85 1.84 9.60
C LYS A 9 -2.76 1.49 8.58
N TYR A 10 -3.14 1.17 7.35
CA TYR A 10 -2.25 0.62 6.32
C TYR A 10 -1.89 1.64 5.24
N GLY A 11 -2.45 2.84 5.30
CA GLY A 11 -2.39 3.78 4.20
C GLY A 11 -3.39 3.43 3.10
N ASP A 12 -3.34 4.19 2.03
CA ASP A 12 -4.35 4.15 0.98
C ASP A 12 -4.12 3.03 -0.06
N ILE A 13 -3.24 2.09 0.28
CA ILE A 13 -3.00 0.82 -0.42
C ILE A 13 -2.85 -0.31 0.61
N MET A 14 -3.07 -1.55 0.20
CA MET A 14 -2.79 -2.74 1.00
C MET A 14 -2.34 -3.91 0.13
N VAL A 15 -1.56 -4.84 0.68
CA VAL A 15 -1.38 -6.17 0.08
C VAL A 15 -2.77 -6.83 -0.06
N TYR A 16 -3.07 -7.36 -1.23
CA TYR A 16 -4.41 -7.86 -1.54
C TYR A 16 -4.84 -9.01 -0.62
N GLY A 17 -3.92 -9.92 -0.28
CA GLY A 17 -4.18 -11.00 0.67
C GLY A 17 -4.56 -10.48 2.07
N ASP A 18 -3.81 -9.50 2.58
CA ASP A 18 -4.04 -8.88 3.89
C ASP A 18 -5.38 -8.11 3.92
N PHE A 19 -5.75 -7.48 2.80
CA PHE A 19 -7.06 -6.87 2.64
C PHE A 19 -8.19 -7.91 2.70
N LEU A 20 -8.08 -9.01 1.95
CA LEU A 20 -9.08 -10.08 1.98
C LEU A 20 -9.25 -10.65 3.38
N ALA A 21 -8.16 -10.97 4.07
CA ALA A 21 -8.19 -11.44 5.45
C ALA A 21 -8.88 -10.42 6.38
N SER A 22 -8.51 -9.13 6.27
CA SER A 22 -9.11 -8.06 7.08
C SER A 22 -10.63 -7.91 6.86
N VAL A 23 -11.12 -8.18 5.65
CA VAL A 23 -12.55 -8.13 5.32
C VAL A 23 -13.27 -9.37 5.86
N VAL A 24 -12.69 -10.56 5.67
CA VAL A 24 -13.24 -11.82 6.18
C VAL A 24 -13.37 -11.76 7.71
N ASP A 25 -12.29 -11.37 8.40
CA ASP A 25 -12.26 -11.27 9.86
C ASP A 25 -13.31 -10.27 10.36
N ALA A 26 -13.40 -9.09 9.74
CA ALA A 26 -14.35 -8.07 10.14
C ALA A 26 -15.81 -8.49 9.91
N TYR A 27 -16.09 -9.23 8.84
CA TYR A 27 -17.42 -9.77 8.58
C TYR A 27 -17.77 -10.85 9.61
N ALA A 28 -16.83 -11.75 9.91
CA ALA A 28 -17.02 -12.79 10.91
C ALA A 28 -17.25 -12.22 12.32
N GLU A 29 -16.53 -11.16 12.70
CA GLU A 29 -16.75 -10.44 13.97
C GLU A 29 -18.15 -9.82 14.07
N GLU A 30 -18.71 -9.33 12.96
CA GLU A 30 -19.99 -8.64 12.93
C GLU A 30 -21.18 -9.61 12.82
N TYR A 31 -21.04 -10.68 12.04
CA TYR A 31 -22.14 -11.58 11.68
C TYR A 31 -22.02 -13.01 12.25
N GLY A 32 -20.87 -13.36 12.82
CA GLY A 32 -20.63 -14.68 13.43
C GLY A 32 -20.35 -15.81 12.44
N GLU A 33 -20.14 -15.51 11.16
CA GLU A 33 -19.78 -16.47 10.11
C GLU A 33 -18.81 -15.84 9.10
N GLU A 34 -17.97 -16.66 8.47
CA GLU A 34 -17.04 -16.18 7.44
C GLU A 34 -17.73 -16.09 6.07
N PRO A 35 -17.56 -14.98 5.33
CA PRO A 35 -18.05 -14.89 3.96
C PRO A 35 -17.15 -15.74 3.05
N SER A 36 -17.68 -16.18 1.91
CA SER A 36 -16.82 -16.81 0.92
C SER A 36 -15.89 -15.77 0.29
N ILE A 37 -14.66 -16.19 -0.04
CA ILE A 37 -13.71 -15.31 -0.75
C ILE A 37 -14.31 -14.82 -2.07
N TRP A 38 -15.09 -15.65 -2.77
CA TRP A 38 -15.75 -15.27 -4.03
C TRP A 38 -16.72 -14.11 -3.86
N ASP A 39 -17.48 -14.09 -2.75
CA ASP A 39 -18.41 -12.98 -2.47
C ASP A 39 -17.65 -11.68 -2.21
N VAL A 40 -16.52 -11.76 -1.50
CA VAL A 40 -15.63 -10.61 -1.28
C VAL A 40 -15.05 -10.11 -2.59
N GLU A 41 -14.57 -11.00 -3.47
CA GLU A 41 -14.02 -10.60 -4.77
C GLU A 41 -15.07 -9.98 -5.69
N GLU A 42 -16.30 -10.51 -5.72
CA GLU A 42 -17.42 -9.90 -6.45
C GLU A 42 -17.75 -8.51 -5.91
N ALA A 43 -17.79 -8.33 -4.59
CA ALA A 43 -17.98 -7.02 -3.98
C ALA A 43 -16.89 -6.02 -4.39
N ILE A 44 -15.62 -6.45 -4.43
CA ILE A 44 -14.51 -5.60 -4.90
C ILE A 44 -14.70 -5.18 -6.36
N LYS A 45 -15.08 -6.10 -7.25
CA LYS A 45 -15.37 -5.79 -8.67
C LYS A 45 -16.51 -4.77 -8.79
N HIS A 46 -17.54 -4.89 -7.96
CA HIS A 46 -18.62 -3.91 -7.91
C HIS A 46 -18.12 -2.53 -7.46
N LEU A 47 -17.31 -2.45 -6.40
CA LEU A 47 -16.73 -1.20 -5.92
C LEU A 47 -15.82 -0.53 -6.95
N GLU A 48 -15.04 -1.32 -7.69
CA GLU A 48 -14.20 -0.83 -8.79
C GLU A 48 -15.03 -0.28 -9.95
N LYS A 49 -16.09 -1.00 -10.36
CA LYS A 49 -17.00 -0.57 -11.43
C LYS A 49 -17.70 0.74 -11.09
N GLU A 50 -18.10 0.91 -9.84
CA GLU A 50 -18.73 2.14 -9.33
C GLU A 50 -17.71 3.25 -9.02
N ARG A 51 -16.41 3.02 -9.27
CA ARG A 51 -15.32 3.97 -9.01
C ARG A 51 -15.29 4.44 -7.56
N ILE A 52 -15.57 3.53 -6.62
CA ILE A 52 -15.39 3.76 -5.19
C ILE A 52 -13.93 3.49 -4.81
N ILE A 53 -13.33 2.49 -5.44
CA ILE A 53 -11.92 2.12 -5.34
C ILE A 53 -11.32 2.01 -6.74
N ALA A 54 -10.00 2.17 -6.87
CA ALA A 54 -9.33 1.95 -8.15
C ALA A 54 -9.14 0.46 -8.47
N GLY A 55 -9.24 -0.41 -7.46
CA GLY A 55 -9.20 -1.86 -7.64
C GLY A 55 -7.85 -2.49 -7.32
N VAL A 56 -7.60 -3.66 -7.91
CA VAL A 56 -6.42 -4.49 -7.63
C VAL A 56 -5.37 -4.32 -8.73
N PHE A 57 -4.12 -4.11 -8.33
CA PHE A 57 -2.97 -3.93 -9.20
C PHE A 57 -1.94 -5.03 -8.95
N THR A 58 -1.31 -5.51 -10.01
CA THR A 58 -0.18 -6.43 -9.93
C THR A 58 1.10 -5.65 -10.21
N LEU A 59 1.97 -5.57 -9.22
CA LEU A 59 3.31 -5.02 -9.35
C LEU A 59 4.19 -5.95 -10.19
N SER A 60 5.25 -5.43 -10.79
CA SER A 60 6.26 -6.17 -11.56
C SER A 60 7.00 -7.20 -10.72
N SER A 61 7.06 -7.01 -9.39
CA SER A 61 7.53 -8.01 -8.42
C SER A 61 6.59 -9.23 -8.29
N GLY A 62 5.39 -9.17 -8.87
CA GLY A 62 4.33 -10.16 -8.72
C GLY A 62 3.43 -9.93 -7.51
N ALA A 63 3.77 -8.96 -6.65
CA ALA A 63 2.93 -8.59 -5.52
C ALA A 63 1.59 -7.99 -6.00
N ARG A 64 0.48 -8.45 -5.41
CA ARG A 64 -0.85 -7.90 -5.65
C ARG A 64 -1.19 -6.90 -4.55
N ILE A 65 -1.57 -5.69 -4.94
CA ILE A 65 -2.01 -4.64 -4.04
C ILE A 65 -3.42 -4.17 -4.41
N ILE A 66 -4.17 -3.68 -3.44
CA ILE A 66 -5.45 -3.00 -3.67
C ILE A 66 -5.29 -1.51 -3.34
N ARG A 67 -5.88 -0.65 -4.19
CA ARG A 67 -5.90 0.80 -4.02
C ARG A 67 -7.29 1.21 -3.54
N LEU A 68 -7.37 1.74 -2.31
CA LEU A 68 -8.64 1.98 -1.62
C LEU A 68 -9.32 3.31 -1.99
N SER A 69 -8.60 4.20 -2.64
CA SER A 69 -9.17 5.42 -3.23
C SER A 69 -9.47 5.22 -4.72
N PRO A 70 -10.38 6.02 -5.31
CA PRO A 70 -10.81 5.85 -6.69
C PRO A 70 -9.74 6.25 -7.71
N GLU A 71 -8.76 7.07 -7.31
CA GLU A 71 -7.63 7.43 -8.14
C GLU A 71 -6.69 6.23 -8.31
N GLY A 72 -6.56 5.75 -9.54
CA GLY A 72 -5.52 4.82 -9.94
C GLY A 72 -4.14 5.47 -9.95
N PHE A 73 -3.11 4.67 -10.23
CA PHE A 73 -1.74 5.15 -10.15
C PHE A 73 -1.23 5.80 -11.44
N GLY A 74 -0.44 6.85 -11.27
CA GLY A 74 0.45 7.35 -12.31
C GLY A 74 1.65 6.42 -12.54
N LYS A 75 2.32 6.56 -13.69
CA LYS A 75 3.54 5.77 -14.02
C LYS A 75 4.64 5.93 -12.97
N ASP A 76 4.83 7.15 -12.49
CA ASP A 76 5.87 7.44 -11.50
C ASP A 76 5.52 6.82 -10.14
N GLU A 77 4.27 6.91 -9.70
CA GLU A 77 3.80 6.29 -8.45
C GLU A 77 3.97 4.77 -8.48
N LEU A 78 3.56 4.12 -9.58
CA LEU A 78 3.80 2.68 -9.76
C LEU A 78 5.27 2.36 -9.63
N LYS A 79 6.15 3.11 -10.31
CA LYS A 79 7.60 2.88 -10.25
C LYS A 79 8.15 2.97 -8.82
N VAL A 80 7.66 3.90 -8.00
CA VAL A 80 8.04 3.96 -6.58
C VAL A 80 7.57 2.73 -5.82
N LEU A 81 6.32 2.31 -6.01
CA LEU A 81 5.76 1.12 -5.38
C LEU A 81 6.51 -0.16 -5.79
N GLU A 82 6.91 -0.26 -7.06
CA GLU A 82 7.74 -1.36 -7.54
C GLU A 82 9.04 -1.45 -6.74
N ILE A 83 9.77 -0.34 -6.66
CA ILE A 83 11.05 -0.28 -5.95
C ILE A 83 10.84 -0.59 -4.47
N ALA A 84 9.89 0.07 -3.81
CA ALA A 84 9.59 -0.10 -2.39
C ALA A 84 9.18 -1.55 -2.05
N SER A 85 8.45 -2.23 -2.95
CA SER A 85 7.95 -3.60 -2.73
C SER A 85 9.06 -4.65 -2.62
N THR A 86 10.28 -4.33 -3.10
CA THR A 86 11.42 -5.24 -3.03
C THR A 86 12.19 -5.15 -1.70
N ARG A 87 11.81 -4.21 -0.82
CA ARG A 87 12.53 -3.89 0.42
C ARG A 87 11.82 -4.43 1.65
N SER A 88 12.60 -4.68 2.71
CA SER A 88 12.09 -5.13 4.01
C SER A 88 12.88 -4.43 5.14
N PRO A 89 12.30 -3.45 5.85
CA PRO A 89 10.94 -2.90 5.67
C PRO A 89 10.80 -2.13 4.34
N PRO A 90 9.57 -1.99 3.80
CA PRO A 90 9.31 -1.26 2.56
C PRO A 90 9.47 0.25 2.78
N GLN A 91 10.70 0.75 2.66
CA GLN A 91 11.04 2.16 2.86
C GLN A 91 12.09 2.65 1.87
N LEU A 92 12.05 3.94 1.55
CA LEU A 92 12.97 4.60 0.61
C LEU A 92 13.45 5.95 1.14
N THR A 93 14.72 6.28 0.93
CA THR A 93 15.18 7.68 0.94
C THR A 93 14.98 8.32 -0.44
N ILE A 94 15.09 9.65 -0.51
CA ILE A 94 15.03 10.38 -1.79
C ILE A 94 16.21 9.97 -2.69
N GLU A 95 17.39 9.81 -2.11
CA GLU A 95 18.62 9.46 -2.81
C GLU A 95 18.55 8.06 -3.40
N GLU A 96 18.06 7.10 -2.63
CA GLU A 96 17.85 5.73 -3.09
C GLU A 96 16.87 5.68 -4.27
N LEU A 97 15.73 6.37 -4.15
CA LEU A 97 14.77 6.44 -5.25
C LEU A 97 15.35 7.13 -6.48
N ALA A 98 16.09 8.23 -6.31
CA ALA A 98 16.72 8.95 -7.41
C ALA A 98 17.70 8.06 -8.18
N VAL A 99 18.51 7.27 -7.49
CA VAL A 99 19.47 6.35 -8.11
C VAL A 99 18.75 5.19 -8.81
N GLU A 100 17.82 4.52 -8.14
CA GLU A 100 17.18 3.32 -8.69
C GLU A 100 16.16 3.61 -9.79
N ALA A 101 15.52 4.78 -9.76
CA ALA A 101 14.60 5.22 -10.81
C ALA A 101 15.28 6.00 -11.94
N ASP A 102 16.60 6.28 -11.83
CA ASP A 102 17.34 7.16 -12.72
C ASP A 102 16.67 8.54 -12.87
N TRP A 103 16.32 9.14 -11.72
CA TRP A 103 15.58 10.40 -11.64
C TRP A 103 16.40 11.52 -11.01
N PRO A 104 16.15 12.78 -11.40
CA PRO A 104 16.61 13.92 -10.62
C PRO A 104 16.07 13.86 -9.19
N VAL A 105 16.90 14.21 -8.20
CA VAL A 105 16.54 14.27 -6.77
C VAL A 105 15.25 15.07 -6.53
N ALA A 106 15.06 16.17 -7.27
CA ALA A 106 13.84 16.99 -7.17
C ALA A 106 12.58 16.23 -7.61
N LYS A 107 12.69 15.37 -8.64
CA LYS A 107 11.57 14.51 -9.07
C LYS A 107 11.28 13.43 -8.03
N ALA A 108 12.30 12.73 -7.54
CA ALA A 108 12.14 11.71 -6.51
C ALA A 108 11.45 12.28 -5.26
N ARG A 109 11.88 13.45 -4.79
CA ARG A 109 11.24 14.20 -3.70
C ARG A 109 9.77 14.49 -3.99
N ALA A 110 9.47 15.10 -5.14
CA ALA A 110 8.10 15.49 -5.49
C ALA A 110 7.13 14.29 -5.54
N VAL A 111 7.58 13.14 -6.04
CA VAL A 111 6.76 11.92 -6.10
C VAL A 111 6.55 11.34 -4.70
N LEU A 112 7.58 11.28 -3.84
CA LEU A 112 7.43 10.80 -2.46
C LEU A 112 6.49 11.69 -1.64
N GLU A 113 6.61 13.01 -1.76
CA GLU A 113 5.68 13.96 -1.12
C GLU A 113 4.24 13.81 -1.62
N ALA A 114 4.05 13.49 -2.91
CA ALA A 114 2.72 13.23 -3.46
C ALA A 114 2.12 11.93 -2.89
N LEU A 115 2.91 10.87 -2.81
CA LEU A 115 2.50 9.59 -2.21
C LEU A 115 2.19 9.72 -0.71
N GLU A 116 2.94 10.57 0.01
CA GLU A 116 2.65 10.92 1.39
C GLU A 116 1.32 11.65 1.53
N LYS A 117 1.07 12.68 0.70
CA LYS A 117 -0.22 13.40 0.69
C LYS A 117 -1.40 12.50 0.32
N ALA A 118 -1.18 11.50 -0.52
CA ALA A 118 -2.16 10.49 -0.87
C ALA A 118 -2.37 9.44 0.24
N GLY A 119 -1.63 9.52 1.35
CA GLY A 119 -1.69 8.56 2.45
C GLY A 119 -1.11 7.18 2.11
N ILE A 120 -0.33 7.07 1.03
CA ILE A 120 0.31 5.81 0.61
C ILE A 120 1.63 5.60 1.37
N ALA A 121 2.37 6.69 1.57
CA ALA A 121 3.63 6.70 2.30
C ALA A 121 3.52 7.51 3.60
N ARG A 122 4.42 7.24 4.54
CA ARG A 122 4.60 8.03 5.77
C ARG A 122 6.04 8.53 5.82
N HIS A 123 6.21 9.82 6.00
CA HIS A 123 7.52 10.40 6.27
C HIS A 123 8.00 10.00 7.66
N VAL A 124 9.21 9.48 7.73
CA VAL A 124 9.93 9.13 8.96
C VAL A 124 11.17 10.02 8.99
N PRO A 125 11.17 11.07 9.84
CA PRO A 125 12.29 11.98 9.95
C PRO A 125 13.56 11.23 10.38
N GLY A 126 14.68 11.61 9.77
CA GLY A 126 16.00 11.17 10.21
C GLY A 126 16.30 11.61 11.64
N SER A 127 17.13 10.85 12.35
CA SER A 127 17.64 11.26 13.66
C SER A 127 18.79 12.26 13.51
N TYR A 128 18.96 13.12 14.54
CA TYR A 128 20.10 14.04 14.64
C TYR A 128 21.48 13.33 14.63
N ALA A 129 21.50 11.99 14.77
CA ALA A 129 22.69 11.16 14.69
C ALA A 129 23.13 10.79 13.25
N GLY A 130 22.46 11.34 12.23
CA GLY A 130 22.88 11.22 10.82
C GLY A 130 22.08 10.21 9.99
N GLU A 131 20.93 9.73 10.48
CA GLU A 131 20.01 8.97 9.64
C GLU A 131 19.31 9.93 8.66
N GLN A 132 19.17 9.49 7.41
CA GLN A 132 18.42 10.25 6.40
C GLN A 132 16.91 10.07 6.61
N ASP A 133 16.15 11.07 6.18
CA ASP A 133 14.70 10.98 6.06
C ASP A 133 14.28 9.82 5.16
N LYS A 134 13.24 9.10 5.57
CA LYS A 134 12.70 7.95 4.85
C LYS A 134 11.22 8.09 4.63
N TRP A 135 10.73 7.50 3.55
CA TRP A 135 9.32 7.29 3.29
C TRP A 135 9.03 5.81 3.46
N TYR A 136 8.20 5.51 4.45
CA TYR A 136 7.74 4.16 4.78
C TYR A 136 6.41 3.86 4.09
N PHE A 137 6.24 2.67 3.52
CA PHE A 137 5.05 2.24 2.79
C PHE A 137 4.31 1.14 3.59
N PRO A 138 3.46 1.51 4.57
CA PRO A 138 2.81 0.55 5.46
C PRO A 138 1.99 -0.50 4.70
N GLY A 139 1.32 -0.11 3.62
CA GLY A 139 0.47 -1.02 2.85
C GLY A 139 1.24 -2.05 2.01
N LEU A 140 2.58 -2.00 2.00
CA LEU A 140 3.45 -3.01 1.40
C LEU A 140 4.10 -3.92 2.44
N GLU A 141 3.90 -3.65 3.73
CA GLU A 141 4.42 -4.50 4.80
C GLU A 141 3.72 -5.86 4.73
N LYS A 142 4.51 -6.94 4.67
CA LYS A 142 3.97 -8.30 4.63
C LYS A 142 3.51 -8.65 6.04
N HIS A 143 2.21 -8.61 6.29
CA HIS A 143 1.67 -9.08 7.57
C HIS A 143 1.42 -10.59 7.52
N GLY A 144 2.50 -11.39 7.47
CA GLY A 144 2.37 -12.85 7.45
C GLY A 144 3.63 -13.65 7.20
N GLU A 145 4.47 -13.79 8.23
CA GLU A 145 4.92 -15.13 8.66
C GLU A 145 4.55 -15.23 10.15
N VAL A 146 3.41 -15.86 10.44
CA VAL A 146 3.20 -16.43 11.77
C VAL A 146 4.28 -17.50 11.91
N LYS A 147 5.29 -17.26 12.75
CA LYS A 147 6.13 -18.36 13.24
C LYS A 147 5.20 -19.33 13.96
N GLN A 148 4.98 -20.49 13.36
CA GLN A 148 4.54 -21.65 14.11
C GLN A 148 5.72 -22.04 15.00
N ASP A 149 5.68 -21.62 16.26
CA ASP A 149 6.44 -22.23 17.35
C ASP A 149 5.54 -23.25 18.07
#